data_AF-A0A954M1F7-F1
#
_entry.id   AF-A0A954M1F7-F1
#
_cell.length_a   1.000
_cell.length_b   1.000
_cell.length_c   1.000
_cell.angle_alpha   90.00
_cell.angle_beta   90.00
_cell.angle_gamma   90.00
#
_symmetry.space_group_name_H-M   'P 1'
#
loop_
_entity.id
_entity.type
_entity.pdbx_description
1 polymer ?
#
loop_
_entity_poly.entity_id
_entity_poly.type
_entity_poly.pdbx_seq_one_letter_code
_entity_poly.pdbx_strand_id
1 'polypeptide(L)'
;MLMTNELLTAVPAWGVMWLLAVGVFAACKVLTYRTAGQRTSAGVTAGYLFGWPGLDVGPFVSRGHTPERRVESREWIWAGGKTLFGAVLIWVGVRAVPTHAPLIAGWVGIIGLGFLLHFGAFHLLANIWRAAGYDVQPLMDAPHRSTSLAEFWSRRWNLAFRDLSHRFIFRPLRSQLGVGGAMLAVFLFSGLVHDLVISVPAGGGYGLPTAYFLVQAAGLLGQRSRWAKRWSLHEGFIGWAVTATFVLAPLPWLFHRTFVLEVVMPFLKVMGAMG
;
A
#
# COMPACT_ATOMS: atom_id res chain seq x y z
N MET A 1 -7.03 2.53 39.09
CA MET A 1 -7.53 1.77 37.93
C MET A 1 -8.61 2.51 37.12
N LEU A 2 -8.99 3.74 37.47
CA LEU A 2 -9.91 4.59 36.67
C LEU A 2 -9.16 5.57 35.73
N MET A 3 -8.00 6.11 36.14
CA MET A 3 -7.20 7.04 35.31
C MET A 3 -6.58 6.44 34.04
N THR A 4 -6.40 5.11 33.96
CA THR A 4 -5.83 4.45 32.78
C THR A 4 -6.83 4.30 31.62
N ASN A 5 -8.15 4.37 31.89
CA ASN A 5 -9.18 4.31 30.86
C ASN A 5 -9.47 5.67 30.20
N GLU A 6 -9.18 6.79 30.87
CA GLU A 6 -9.37 8.13 30.29
C GLU A 6 -8.30 8.50 29.25
N LEU A 7 -7.07 7.99 29.40
CA LEU A 7 -5.99 8.22 28.42
C LEU A 7 -6.18 7.39 27.14
N LEU A 8 -6.78 6.20 27.23
CA LEU A 8 -7.08 5.35 26.07
C LEU A 8 -8.35 5.79 25.31
N THR A 9 -9.16 6.69 25.88
CA THR A 9 -10.35 7.26 25.24
C THR A 9 -10.09 8.63 24.59
N ALA A 10 -8.88 9.20 24.73
CA ALA A 10 -8.56 10.53 24.22
C ALA A 10 -8.22 10.58 22.72
N VAL A 11 -7.78 9.46 22.12
CA VAL A 11 -7.38 9.42 20.70
C VAL A 11 -8.49 8.79 19.87
N PRO A 12 -9.04 9.47 18.86
CA PRO A 12 -10.05 8.89 17.99
C PRO A 12 -9.48 7.70 17.21
N ALA A 13 -10.34 6.77 16.78
CA ALA A 13 -9.95 5.55 16.06
C ALA A 13 -9.01 5.82 14.86
N TRP A 14 -9.28 6.87 14.08
CA TRP A 14 -8.40 7.28 12.98
C TRP A 14 -7.03 7.75 13.44
N GLY A 15 -6.93 8.39 14.61
CA GLY A 15 -5.66 8.81 15.21
C GLY A 15 -4.85 7.59 15.63
N VAL A 16 -5.48 6.60 16.26
CA VAL A 16 -4.84 5.32 16.62
C VAL A 16 -4.35 4.59 15.36
N MET A 17 -5.15 4.54 14.30
CA MET A 17 -4.77 3.96 13.01
C MET A 17 -3.50 4.62 12.44
N TRP A 18 -3.45 5.95 12.41
CA TRP A 18 -2.26 6.66 11.92
C TRP A 18 -1.03 6.46 12.81
N LEU A 19 -1.19 6.43 14.13
CA LEU A 19 -0.10 6.13 15.06
C LEU A 19 0.49 4.74 14.80
N LEU A 20 -0.35 3.72 14.61
CA LEU A 20 0.09 2.37 14.27
C LEU A 20 0.76 2.32 12.89
N ALA A 21 0.14 2.94 11.87
CA ALA A 21 0.68 2.98 10.52
C ALA A 21 2.06 3.66 10.47
N VAL A 22 2.20 4.83 11.09
CA VAL A 22 3.47 5.57 11.19
C VAL A 22 4.49 4.80 12.02
N GLY A 23 4.07 4.16 13.12
CA GLY A 23 4.95 3.35 13.97
C GLY A 23 5.53 2.14 13.22
N VAL A 24 4.69 1.37 12.54
CA VAL A 24 5.13 0.24 11.70
C VAL A 24 6.04 0.74 10.58
N PHE A 25 5.66 1.82 9.89
CA PHE A 25 6.46 2.41 8.83
C PHE A 25 7.84 2.87 9.33
N ALA A 26 7.91 3.56 10.46
CA ALA A 26 9.15 4.01 11.08
C ALA A 26 10.04 2.82 11.48
N ALA A 27 9.46 1.75 12.04
CA ALA A 27 10.19 0.52 12.34
C ALA A 27 10.81 -0.10 11.07
N CYS A 28 10.04 -0.18 9.97
CA CYS A 28 10.55 -0.66 8.69
C CYS A 28 11.66 0.24 8.12
N LYS A 29 11.54 1.57 8.23
CA LYS A 29 12.58 2.53 7.85
C LYS A 29 13.87 2.32 8.63
N VAL A 30 13.77 2.18 9.95
CA VAL A 30 14.93 1.90 10.81
C VAL A 30 15.58 0.56 10.44
N LEU A 31 14.77 -0.50 10.23
CA LEU A 31 15.25 -1.82 9.86
C LEU A 31 16.02 -1.80 8.53
N THR A 32 15.44 -1.18 7.49
CA THR A 32 16.03 -1.09 6.15
C THR A 32 17.31 -0.26 6.16
N TYR A 33 17.32 0.86 6.87
CA TYR A 33 18.52 1.69 7.03
C TYR A 33 19.63 0.98 7.82
N ARG A 34 19.31 0.29 8.92
CA ARG A 34 20.30 -0.43 9.74
C ARG A 34 20.94 -1.60 8.99
N THR A 35 20.21 -2.21 8.07
CA THR A 35 20.66 -3.37 7.30
C THR A 35 21.21 -3.01 5.91
N ALA A 36 21.25 -1.72 5.55
CA ALA A 36 21.73 -1.25 4.25
C ALA A 36 23.18 -1.68 3.93
N GLY A 37 24.01 -1.93 4.95
CA GLY A 37 25.43 -2.30 4.81
C GLY A 37 26.34 -1.15 4.34
N GLN A 38 25.76 -0.12 3.72
CA GLN A 38 26.44 1.09 3.27
C GLN A 38 25.83 2.33 3.93
N ARG A 39 26.65 3.35 4.16
CA ARG A 39 26.24 4.63 4.74
C ARG A 39 26.38 5.74 3.71
N THR A 40 25.52 6.75 3.84
CA THR A 40 25.53 7.96 3.03
C THR A 40 25.59 9.18 3.94
N SER A 41 25.60 10.38 3.39
CA SER A 41 25.65 11.61 4.19
C SER A 41 24.41 11.76 5.09
N ALA A 42 24.52 12.55 6.16
CA ALA A 42 23.42 12.78 7.09
C ALA A 42 22.20 13.40 6.39
N GLY A 43 22.41 14.33 5.45
CA GLY A 43 21.33 14.95 4.68
C GLY A 43 20.58 13.97 3.78
N VAL A 44 21.30 13.10 3.07
CA VAL A 44 20.68 12.06 2.22
C VAL A 44 19.97 11.01 3.06
N THR A 45 20.52 10.67 4.22
CA THR A 45 19.87 9.79 5.19
C THR A 45 18.55 10.39 5.69
N ALA A 46 18.55 11.67 6.07
CA ALA A 46 17.32 12.37 6.46
C ALA A 46 16.31 12.43 5.30
N GLY A 47 16.79 12.67 4.09
CA GLY A 47 15.99 12.61 2.87
C GLY A 47 15.30 11.26 2.66
N TYR A 48 16.03 10.16 2.81
CA TYR A 48 15.45 8.82 2.78
C TYR A 48 14.44 8.61 3.91
N LEU A 49 14.78 8.94 5.17
CA LEU A 49 13.94 8.62 6.33
C LEU A 49 12.64 9.42 6.36
N PHE A 50 12.67 10.69 5.98
CA PHE A 50 11.54 11.62 6.15
C PHE A 50 10.97 12.15 4.83
N GLY A 51 11.78 12.22 3.77
CA GLY A 51 11.39 12.78 2.47
C GLY A 51 10.98 11.75 1.42
N TRP A 52 11.01 10.45 1.74
CA TRP A 52 10.63 9.38 0.81
C TRP A 52 9.77 8.31 1.49
N PRO A 53 8.56 8.00 1.01
CA PRO A 53 7.70 6.95 1.57
C PRO A 53 8.13 5.51 1.23
N GLY A 54 9.14 5.29 0.38
CA GLY A 54 9.58 3.94 0.02
C GLY A 54 10.51 3.29 1.06
N LEU A 55 10.63 1.96 1.02
CA LEU A 55 11.40 1.18 2.00
C LEU A 55 12.68 0.56 1.42
N ASP A 56 13.08 1.00 0.23
CA ASP A 56 14.39 0.67 -0.34
C ASP A 56 15.36 1.84 -0.17
N VAL A 57 16.46 1.56 0.52
CA VAL A 57 17.55 2.50 0.80
C VAL A 57 18.61 2.50 -0.31
N GLY A 58 18.63 1.45 -1.15
CA GLY A 58 19.63 1.24 -2.20
C GLY A 58 19.92 2.48 -3.06
N PRO A 59 18.89 3.13 -3.65
CA PRO A 59 19.06 4.33 -4.47
C PRO A 59 19.77 5.49 -3.76
N PHE A 60 19.73 5.55 -2.44
CA PHE A 60 20.29 6.65 -1.62
C PHE A 60 21.71 6.37 -1.12
N VAL A 61 22.14 5.12 -1.10
CA VAL A 61 23.46 4.70 -0.57
C VAL A 61 24.42 4.20 -1.65
N SER A 62 23.90 3.62 -2.74
CA SER A 62 24.73 3.11 -3.82
C SER A 62 25.20 4.26 -4.73
N ARG A 63 26.50 4.57 -4.68
CA ARG A 63 27.13 5.51 -5.63
C ARG A 63 27.10 4.91 -7.03
N GLY A 64 26.63 5.68 -8.02
CA GLY A 64 26.74 5.32 -9.45
C GLY A 64 25.47 4.82 -10.13
N HIS A 65 24.33 4.69 -9.42
CA HIS A 65 23.03 4.45 -10.07
C HIS A 65 22.37 5.79 -10.36
N THR A 66 22.90 6.52 -11.33
CA THR A 66 22.15 7.64 -11.92
C THR A 66 20.91 7.07 -12.62
N PRO A 67 19.73 7.70 -12.49
CA PRO A 67 18.54 7.24 -13.17
C PRO A 67 18.82 7.04 -14.66
N GLU A 68 18.51 5.85 -15.19
CA GLU A 68 18.76 5.50 -16.59
C GLU A 68 18.05 6.45 -17.57
N ARG A 69 16.95 7.07 -17.13
CA ARG A 69 16.12 7.97 -17.93
C ARG A 69 15.70 9.20 -17.13
N ARG A 70 15.85 10.37 -17.75
CA ARG A 70 15.29 11.63 -17.26
C ARG A 70 13.77 11.52 -17.11
N VAL A 71 13.23 12.15 -16.06
CA VAL A 71 11.79 12.21 -15.85
C VAL A 71 11.15 13.06 -16.94
N GLU A 72 10.22 12.48 -17.69
CA GLU A 72 9.57 13.18 -18.79
C GLU A 72 8.42 14.09 -18.31
N SER A 73 8.12 15.16 -19.05
CA SER A 73 7.02 16.08 -18.73
C SER A 73 5.67 15.36 -18.57
N ARG A 74 5.44 14.29 -19.35
CA ARG A 74 4.23 13.48 -19.22
C ARG A 74 4.13 12.77 -17.86
N GLU A 75 5.24 12.33 -17.27
CA GLU A 75 5.24 11.66 -15.97
C GLU A 75 4.80 12.63 -14.87
N TRP A 76 5.27 13.88 -14.93
CA TRP A 76 4.82 14.96 -14.05
C TRP A 76 3.33 15.27 -14.20
N ILE A 77 2.85 15.43 -15.43
CA ILE A 77 1.43 15.70 -15.71
C ILE A 77 0.55 14.54 -15.21
N TRP A 78 0.96 13.29 -15.46
CA TRP A 78 0.21 12.12 -15.00
C TRP A 78 0.18 12.00 -13.48
N ALA A 79 1.30 12.24 -12.81
CA ALA A 79 1.37 12.20 -11.35
C ALA A 79 0.52 13.33 -10.74
N GLY A 80 0.65 14.56 -11.24
CA GLY A 80 -0.14 15.71 -10.82
C GLY A 80 -1.64 15.53 -11.08
N GLY A 81 -2.01 14.98 -12.25
CA GLY A 81 -3.40 14.67 -12.59
C GLY A 81 -4.03 13.65 -11.65
N LYS A 82 -3.30 12.59 -11.27
CA LYS A 82 -3.76 11.60 -10.26
C LYS A 82 -3.92 12.23 -8.88
N THR A 83 -2.98 13.09 -8.47
CA THR A 83 -3.06 13.84 -7.21
C THR A 83 -4.30 14.73 -7.20
N LEU A 84 -4.53 15.50 -8.26
CA LEU A 84 -5.69 16.37 -8.40
C LEU A 84 -6.99 15.57 -8.43
N PHE A 85 -7.03 14.46 -9.17
CA PHE A 85 -8.20 13.59 -9.22
C PHE A 85 -8.56 13.03 -7.83
N GLY A 86 -7.57 12.56 -7.07
CA GLY A 86 -7.77 12.13 -5.69
C GLY A 86 -8.29 13.24 -4.78
N ALA A 87 -7.74 14.46 -4.93
CA ALA A 87 -8.22 15.63 -4.20
C ALA A 87 -9.68 15.96 -4.54
N VAL A 88 -10.04 15.99 -5.82
CA VAL A 88 -11.43 16.24 -6.26
C VAL A 88 -12.37 15.18 -5.69
N LEU A 89 -12.00 13.89 -5.70
CA LEU A 89 -12.81 12.86 -5.09
C LEU A 89 -13.05 13.10 -3.60
N ILE A 90 -12.04 13.52 -2.84
CA ILE A 90 -12.15 13.79 -1.40
C ILE A 90 -13.01 15.03 -1.14
N TRP A 91 -12.68 16.18 -1.71
CA TRP A 91 -13.30 17.46 -1.32
C TRP A 91 -14.56 17.83 -2.11
N VAL A 92 -14.80 17.18 -3.25
CA VAL A 92 -16.00 17.37 -4.08
C VAL A 92 -16.82 16.07 -4.14
N GLY A 93 -16.19 14.96 -4.50
CA GLY A 93 -16.86 13.67 -4.70
C GLY A 93 -17.59 13.17 -3.46
N VAL A 94 -16.94 13.20 -2.29
CA VAL A 94 -17.54 12.80 -1.00
C VAL A 94 -18.79 13.63 -0.69
N ARG A 95 -18.78 14.94 -0.97
CA ARG A 95 -19.91 15.85 -0.72
C ARG A 95 -21.08 15.65 -1.67
N ALA A 96 -20.82 15.10 -2.86
CA ALA A 96 -21.86 14.79 -3.83
C ALA A 96 -22.63 13.51 -3.48
N VAL A 97 -22.11 12.68 -2.56
CA VAL A 97 -22.79 11.45 -2.14
C VAL A 97 -23.95 11.80 -1.19
N PRO A 98 -25.15 11.23 -1.39
CA PRO A 98 -26.27 11.43 -0.48
C PRO A 98 -25.95 11.03 0.96
N THR A 99 -26.42 11.82 1.94
CA THR A 99 -26.14 11.62 3.37
C THR A 99 -26.60 10.26 3.92
N HIS A 100 -27.61 9.64 3.31
CA HIS A 100 -28.10 8.31 3.67
C HIS A 100 -27.21 7.16 3.15
N ALA A 101 -26.15 7.45 2.39
CA ALA A 101 -25.24 6.47 1.82
C ALA A 101 -23.79 6.62 2.33
N PRO A 102 -23.54 6.57 3.65
CA PRO A 102 -22.22 6.84 4.24
C PRO A 102 -21.14 5.85 3.77
N LEU A 103 -21.50 4.62 3.43
CA LEU A 103 -20.54 3.66 2.90
C LEU A 103 -20.03 4.06 1.51
N ILE A 104 -20.90 4.61 0.66
CA ILE A 104 -20.49 5.08 -0.66
C ILE A 104 -19.54 6.28 -0.48
N ALA A 105 -19.86 7.21 0.41
CA ALA A 105 -19.01 8.36 0.73
C ALA A 105 -17.63 7.91 1.25
N GLY A 106 -17.61 6.94 2.16
CA GLY A 106 -16.39 6.35 2.67
C GLY A 106 -15.53 5.68 1.59
N TRP A 107 -16.14 4.92 0.68
CA TRP A 107 -15.42 4.31 -0.47
C TRP A 107 -14.90 5.36 -1.45
N VAL A 108 -15.67 6.40 -1.76
CA VAL A 108 -15.20 7.54 -2.56
C VAL A 108 -13.98 8.18 -1.89
N GLY A 109 -14.02 8.35 -0.58
CA GLY A 109 -12.89 8.85 0.21
C GLY A 109 -11.66 7.92 0.19
N ILE A 110 -11.83 6.60 0.34
CA ILE A 110 -10.73 5.62 0.24
C ILE A 110 -10.07 5.67 -1.13
N ILE A 111 -10.87 5.68 -2.19
CA ILE A 111 -10.38 5.77 -3.58
C ILE A 111 -9.65 7.11 -3.76
N GLY A 112 -10.24 8.20 -3.29
CA GLY A 112 -9.64 9.53 -3.32
C GLY A 112 -8.29 9.60 -2.61
N LEU A 113 -8.19 9.05 -1.39
CA LEU A 113 -6.95 8.96 -0.62
C LEU A 113 -5.90 8.08 -1.33
N GLY A 114 -6.34 6.96 -1.92
CA GLY A 114 -5.48 6.10 -2.74
C GLY A 114 -4.86 6.87 -3.91
N PHE A 115 -5.67 7.61 -4.67
CA PHE A 115 -5.19 8.43 -5.79
C PHE A 115 -4.32 9.61 -5.34
N LEU A 116 -4.75 10.33 -4.31
CA LEU A 116 -4.05 11.49 -3.78
C LEU A 116 -2.64 11.12 -3.32
N LEU A 117 -2.52 10.04 -2.53
CA LEU A 117 -1.27 9.63 -1.90
C LEU A 117 -0.49 8.63 -2.76
N HIS A 118 -1.00 7.40 -2.89
CA HIS A 118 -0.24 6.27 -3.42
C HIS A 118 0.05 6.37 -4.92
N PHE A 119 -0.92 6.84 -5.70
CA PHE A 119 -0.78 6.93 -7.16
C PHE A 119 -0.29 8.30 -7.65
N GLY A 120 -0.56 9.37 -6.88
CA GLY A 120 -0.27 10.75 -7.22
C GLY A 120 0.95 11.30 -6.47
N ALA A 121 0.78 11.70 -5.21
CA ALA A 121 1.82 12.40 -4.43
C ALA A 121 3.13 11.60 -4.29
N PHE A 122 3.04 10.29 -4.04
CA PHE A 122 4.24 9.44 -3.94
C PHE A 122 4.95 9.28 -5.29
N HIS A 123 4.21 9.35 -6.40
CA HIS A 123 4.80 9.37 -7.73
C HIS A 123 5.47 10.72 -8.02
N LEU A 124 4.87 11.84 -7.63
CA LEU A 124 5.52 13.16 -7.68
C LEU A 124 6.81 13.18 -6.86
N LEU A 125 6.80 12.63 -5.64
CA LEU A 125 8.00 12.51 -4.83
C LEU A 125 9.09 11.65 -5.50
N ALA A 126 8.71 10.53 -6.13
CA ALA A 126 9.65 9.70 -6.86
C ALA A 126 10.31 10.49 -8.01
N ASN A 127 9.51 11.28 -8.74
CA ASN A 127 9.99 12.14 -9.81
C ASN A 127 10.93 13.24 -9.30
N ILE A 128 10.65 13.83 -8.14
CA ILE A 128 11.55 14.80 -7.49
C ILE A 128 12.89 14.16 -7.15
N TRP A 129 12.88 12.98 -6.53
CA TRP A 129 14.11 12.25 -6.20
C TRP A 129 14.91 11.84 -7.44
N ARG A 130 14.24 11.36 -8.49
CA ARG A 130 14.86 11.05 -9.79
C ARG A 130 15.45 12.28 -10.47
N ALA A 131 14.76 13.42 -10.43
CA ALA A 131 15.28 14.67 -10.95
C ALA A 131 16.52 15.16 -10.16
N ALA A 132 16.58 14.84 -8.86
CA ALA A 132 17.75 15.08 -8.00
C ALA A 132 18.88 14.03 -8.16
N GLY A 133 18.73 13.07 -9.09
CA GLY A 133 19.78 12.09 -9.41
C GLY A 133 19.73 10.78 -8.63
N TYR A 134 18.66 10.51 -7.88
CA TYR A 134 18.46 9.25 -7.15
C TYR A 134 17.52 8.33 -7.93
N ASP A 135 17.94 7.10 -8.25
CA ASP A 135 17.14 6.14 -9.04
C ASP A 135 16.00 5.49 -8.23
N VAL A 136 15.10 6.33 -7.74
CA VAL A 136 13.93 5.95 -6.95
C VAL A 136 12.76 5.61 -7.87
N GLN A 137 12.24 4.40 -7.75
CA GLN A 137 11.08 3.97 -8.53
C GLN A 137 9.76 4.38 -7.86
N PRO A 138 8.72 4.74 -8.64
CA PRO A 138 7.37 4.94 -8.11
C PRO A 138 6.86 3.71 -7.35
N LEU A 139 6.14 3.92 -6.25
CA LEU A 139 5.65 2.81 -5.41
C LEU A 139 4.56 1.96 -6.09
N MET A 140 3.88 2.53 -7.09
CA MET A 140 2.83 1.89 -7.87
C MET A 140 3.17 2.02 -9.36
N ASP A 141 3.24 0.90 -10.09
CA ASP A 141 3.50 0.86 -11.52
C ASP A 141 2.29 0.28 -12.30
N ALA A 142 1.34 1.16 -12.63
CA ALA A 142 0.15 0.86 -13.43
C ALA A 142 -0.52 -0.50 -13.07
N PRO A 143 -0.87 -0.76 -11.79
CA PRO A 143 -1.35 -2.09 -11.35
C PRO A 143 -2.64 -2.55 -12.01
N HIS A 144 -3.45 -1.64 -12.53
CA HIS A 144 -4.64 -1.95 -13.32
C HIS A 144 -4.35 -2.68 -14.64
N ARG A 145 -3.08 -2.70 -15.10
CA ARG A 145 -2.66 -3.40 -16.32
C ARG A 145 -2.22 -4.84 -16.08
N SER A 146 -2.26 -5.32 -14.83
CA SER A 146 -1.77 -6.66 -14.48
C SER A 146 -2.62 -7.75 -15.12
N THR A 147 -2.01 -8.71 -15.80
CA THR A 147 -2.70 -9.90 -16.34
C THR A 147 -2.56 -11.13 -15.43
N SER A 148 -1.80 -11.01 -14.34
CA SER A 148 -1.68 -12.06 -13.32
C SER A 148 -1.55 -11.46 -11.92
N LEU A 149 -1.89 -12.24 -10.88
CA LEU A 149 -1.68 -11.86 -9.48
C LEU A 149 -0.19 -11.73 -9.15
N ALA A 150 0.65 -12.55 -9.79
CA ALA A 150 2.09 -12.46 -9.65
C ALA A 150 2.62 -11.10 -10.15
N GLU A 151 2.14 -10.63 -11.30
CA GLU A 151 2.49 -9.31 -11.82
C GLU A 151 1.96 -8.19 -10.92
N PHE A 152 0.70 -8.28 -10.50
CA PHE A 152 0.08 -7.30 -9.61
C PHE A 152 0.90 -7.14 -8.31
N TRP A 153 1.08 -8.22 -7.55
CA TRP A 153 1.69 -8.19 -6.22
C TRP A 153 3.22 -8.11 -6.21
N SER A 154 3.91 -8.55 -7.27
CA SER A 154 5.39 -8.58 -7.30
C SER A 154 6.01 -7.49 -8.16
N ARG A 155 5.27 -6.82 -9.04
CA ARG A 155 5.84 -5.84 -9.98
C ARG A 155 5.15 -4.50 -10.01
N ARG A 156 3.87 -4.42 -9.64
CA ARG A 156 3.06 -3.22 -9.91
C ARG A 156 2.44 -2.59 -8.68
N TRP A 157 2.19 -3.36 -7.64
CA TRP A 157 1.56 -2.89 -6.41
C TRP A 157 2.57 -2.81 -5.25
N ASN A 158 2.66 -1.64 -4.62
CA ASN A 158 3.42 -1.37 -3.40
C ASN A 158 4.84 -1.98 -3.40
N LEU A 159 5.68 -1.48 -4.30
CA LEU A 159 7.06 -1.98 -4.47
C LEU A 159 7.90 -1.84 -3.20
N ALA A 160 7.63 -0.83 -2.38
CA ALA A 160 8.28 -0.65 -1.08
C ALA A 160 8.02 -1.83 -0.14
N PHE A 161 6.76 -2.24 0.03
CA PHE A 161 6.44 -3.40 0.86
C PHE A 161 6.98 -4.68 0.24
N ARG A 162 6.83 -4.87 -1.08
CA ARG A 162 7.39 -6.03 -1.79
C ARG A 162 8.86 -6.23 -1.48
N ASP A 163 9.69 -5.19 -1.60
CA ASP A 163 11.14 -5.31 -1.40
C ASP A 163 11.49 -5.63 0.04
N LEU A 164 10.79 -5.01 1.00
CA LEU A 164 10.89 -5.32 2.42
C LEU A 164 10.54 -6.79 2.70
N SER A 165 9.35 -7.23 2.30
CA SER A 165 8.87 -8.60 2.57
C SER A 165 9.74 -9.64 1.88
N HIS A 166 10.20 -9.35 0.65
CA HIS A 166 11.08 -10.26 -0.06
C HIS A 166 12.41 -10.46 0.69
N ARG A 167 12.99 -9.37 1.18
CA ARG A 167 14.27 -9.39 1.91
C ARG A 167 14.15 -10.04 3.29
N PHE A 168 13.14 -9.68 4.07
CA PHE A 168 13.06 -10.03 5.49
C PHE A 168 12.16 -11.22 5.82
N ILE A 169 11.30 -11.66 4.89
CA ILE A 169 10.35 -12.76 5.15
C ILE A 169 10.56 -13.86 4.10
N PHE A 170 10.42 -13.54 2.81
CA PHE A 170 10.45 -14.55 1.76
C PHE A 170 11.82 -15.24 1.65
N ARG A 171 12.92 -14.47 1.51
CA ARG A 171 14.26 -15.03 1.34
C ARG A 171 14.66 -15.96 2.51
N PRO A 172 14.52 -15.55 3.79
CA PRO A 172 14.84 -16.42 4.92
C PRO A 172 13.99 -17.68 4.99
N LEU A 173 12.69 -17.60 4.68
CA LEU A 173 11.77 -18.73 4.79
C LEU A 173 11.77 -19.65 3.58
N ARG A 174 12.27 -19.20 2.41
CA ARG A 174 12.28 -19.99 1.18
C ARG A 174 13.08 -21.29 1.33
N SER A 175 14.19 -21.28 2.06
CA SER A 175 15.01 -22.48 2.26
C SER A 175 14.34 -23.51 3.17
N GLN A 176 13.47 -23.07 4.09
CA GLN A 176 12.81 -23.93 5.09
C GLN A 176 11.45 -24.42 4.63
N LEU A 177 10.64 -23.55 4.03
CA LEU A 177 9.23 -23.80 3.68
C LEU A 177 9.00 -23.97 2.17
N GLY A 178 10.06 -23.87 1.37
CA GLY A 178 9.97 -23.78 -0.08
C GLY A 178 9.31 -22.49 -0.56
N VAL A 179 9.14 -22.38 -1.88
CA VAL A 179 8.59 -21.16 -2.50
C VAL A 179 7.14 -20.92 -2.09
N GLY A 180 6.31 -21.96 -2.06
CA GLY A 180 4.89 -21.82 -1.72
C GLY A 180 4.66 -21.39 -0.27
N GLY A 181 5.33 -22.04 0.68
CA GLY A 181 5.21 -21.71 2.10
C GLY A 181 5.77 -20.32 2.43
N ALA A 182 6.90 -19.93 1.83
CA ALA A 182 7.43 -18.58 2.01
C ALA A 182 6.50 -17.49 1.47
N MET A 183 5.75 -17.75 0.41
CA MET A 183 4.76 -16.80 -0.11
C MET A 183 3.54 -16.71 0.79
N LEU A 184 3.03 -17.84 1.26
CA LEU A 184 1.95 -17.86 2.24
C LEU A 184 2.33 -17.05 3.49
N ALA A 185 3.57 -17.19 3.98
CA ALA A 185 4.07 -16.43 5.11
C ALA A 185 4.09 -14.92 4.87
N VAL A 186 4.50 -14.46 3.67
CA VAL A 186 4.46 -13.03 3.29
C VAL A 186 3.04 -12.48 3.31
N PHE A 187 2.09 -13.19 2.70
CA PHE A 187 0.69 -12.76 2.64
C PHE A 187 0.01 -12.82 4.00
N LEU A 188 0.28 -13.85 4.81
CA LEU A 188 -0.21 -13.94 6.18
C LEU A 188 0.32 -12.78 7.03
N PHE A 189 1.62 -12.49 6.98
CA PHE A 189 2.21 -11.36 7.68
C PHE A 189 1.58 -10.03 7.23
N SER A 190 1.40 -9.84 5.93
CA SER A 190 0.71 -8.66 5.39
C SER A 190 -0.71 -8.53 5.94
N GLY A 191 -1.46 -9.63 5.96
CA GLY A 191 -2.79 -9.73 6.55
C GLY A 191 -2.83 -9.28 8.00
N LEU A 192 -1.95 -9.84 8.84
CA LEU A 192 -1.87 -9.52 10.26
C LEU A 192 -1.51 -8.06 10.51
N VAL A 193 -0.61 -7.47 9.72
CA VAL A 193 -0.28 -6.04 9.80
C VAL A 193 -1.50 -5.19 9.42
N HIS A 194 -2.27 -5.59 8.40
CA HIS A 194 -3.49 -4.87 8.06
C HIS A 194 -4.57 -5.05 9.14
N ASP A 195 -4.74 -6.21 9.75
CA ASP A 195 -5.63 -6.37 10.90
C ASP A 195 -5.21 -5.47 12.09
N LEU A 196 -3.90 -5.38 12.36
CA LEU A 196 -3.36 -4.48 13.39
C LEU A 196 -3.65 -3.00 13.07
N VAL A 197 -3.46 -2.57 11.82
CA VAL A 197 -3.59 -1.15 11.45
C VAL A 197 -5.04 -0.76 11.15
N ILE A 198 -5.88 -1.68 10.66
CA ILE A 198 -7.25 -1.42 10.19
C ILE A 198 -8.27 -1.90 11.24
N SER A 199 -8.27 -3.19 11.55
CA SER A 199 -9.32 -3.82 12.36
C SER A 199 -9.23 -3.42 13.84
N VAL A 200 -8.02 -3.33 14.40
CA VAL A 200 -7.83 -2.97 15.83
C VAL A 200 -8.33 -1.54 16.13
N PRO A 201 -7.93 -0.48 15.39
CA PRO A 201 -8.46 0.86 15.63
C PRO A 201 -9.95 0.97 15.33
N ALA A 202 -10.45 0.23 14.34
CA ALA A 202 -11.87 0.19 14.01
C ALA A 202 -12.72 -0.56 15.06
N GLY A 203 -12.10 -1.34 15.95
CA GLY A 203 -12.81 -2.13 16.96
C GLY A 203 -13.64 -3.29 16.39
N GLY A 204 -13.36 -3.74 15.16
CA GLY A 204 -14.13 -4.80 14.52
C GLY A 204 -13.56 -5.25 13.18
N GLY A 205 -14.17 -6.25 12.56
CA GLY A 205 -13.68 -6.81 11.28
C GLY A 205 -12.43 -7.68 11.37
N TYR A 206 -12.08 -8.14 12.58
CA TYR A 206 -10.90 -8.96 12.84
C TYR A 206 -10.82 -10.18 11.91
N GLY A 207 -9.65 -10.38 11.32
CA GLY A 207 -9.35 -11.47 10.40
C GLY A 207 -9.82 -11.23 8.97
N LEU A 208 -10.65 -10.22 8.68
CA LEU A 208 -11.10 -9.93 7.30
C LEU A 208 -9.94 -9.44 6.41
N PRO A 209 -9.09 -8.48 6.82
CA PRO A 209 -7.86 -8.17 6.10
C PRO A 209 -6.96 -9.40 5.91
N THR A 210 -6.76 -10.21 6.95
CA THR A 210 -5.97 -11.45 6.81
C THR A 210 -6.57 -12.40 5.77
N ALA A 211 -7.88 -12.63 5.80
CA ALA A 211 -8.57 -13.45 4.82
C ALA A 211 -8.42 -12.91 3.39
N TYR A 212 -8.49 -11.59 3.20
CA TYR A 212 -8.23 -10.95 1.90
C TYR A 212 -6.87 -11.36 1.35
N PHE A 213 -5.79 -11.21 2.13
CA PHE A 213 -4.44 -11.55 1.68
C PHE A 213 -4.23 -13.06 1.50
N LEU A 214 -4.88 -13.91 2.30
CA LEU A 214 -4.83 -15.37 2.11
C LEU A 214 -5.51 -15.80 0.80
N VAL A 215 -6.62 -15.15 0.41
CA VAL A 215 -7.25 -15.38 -0.91
C VAL A 215 -6.29 -15.02 -2.04
N GLN A 216 -5.52 -13.93 -1.91
CA GLN A 216 -4.49 -13.57 -2.90
C GLN A 216 -3.39 -14.64 -2.99
N ALA A 217 -2.91 -15.14 -1.85
CA ALA A 217 -1.91 -16.20 -1.81
C ALA A 217 -2.42 -17.47 -2.50
N ALA A 218 -3.66 -17.88 -2.19
CA ALA A 218 -4.31 -19.03 -2.82
C ALA A 218 -4.47 -18.84 -4.34
N GLY A 219 -4.94 -17.67 -4.78
CA GLY A 219 -5.08 -17.35 -6.21
C GLY A 219 -3.75 -17.40 -6.96
N LEU A 220 -2.69 -16.88 -6.34
CA LEU A 220 -1.37 -16.83 -6.95
C LEU A 220 -0.70 -18.22 -7.00
N LEU A 221 -0.91 -19.07 -5.99
CA LEU A 221 -0.54 -20.50 -6.04
C LEU A 221 -1.36 -21.24 -7.11
N GLY A 222 -2.66 -20.95 -7.21
CA GLY A 222 -3.56 -21.52 -8.21
C GLY A 222 -3.15 -21.18 -9.65
N GLN A 223 -2.73 -19.93 -9.90
CA GLN A 223 -2.22 -19.49 -11.21
C GLN A 223 -0.93 -20.20 -11.64
N ARG A 224 -0.20 -20.84 -10.72
CA ARG A 224 0.98 -21.66 -11.05
C ARG A 224 0.65 -23.08 -11.49
N SER A 225 -0.60 -23.52 -11.31
CA SER A 225 -1.05 -24.87 -11.68
C SER A 225 -0.99 -25.11 -13.20
N ARG A 226 -0.85 -26.37 -13.61
CA ARG A 226 -0.89 -26.77 -15.03
C ARG A 226 -2.21 -26.40 -15.70
N TRP A 227 -3.31 -26.46 -14.95
CA TRP A 227 -4.64 -26.10 -15.42
C TRP A 227 -4.72 -24.59 -15.74
N ALA A 228 -4.26 -23.72 -14.84
CA ALA A 228 -4.26 -22.29 -15.07
C ALA A 228 -3.38 -21.87 -16.26
N LYS A 229 -2.26 -22.59 -16.50
CA LYS A 229 -1.43 -22.40 -17.69
C LYS A 229 -2.13 -22.85 -18.97
N ARG A 230 -2.83 -24.00 -18.94
CA ARG A 230 -3.56 -24.54 -20.10
C ARG A 230 -4.66 -23.61 -20.60
N TRP A 231 -5.32 -22.89 -19.70
CA TRP A 231 -6.38 -21.95 -20.02
C TRP A 231 -5.92 -20.49 -20.07
N SER A 232 -4.61 -20.24 -20.07
CA SER A 232 -4.01 -18.90 -20.13
C SER A 232 -4.58 -17.91 -19.11
N LEU A 233 -4.91 -18.37 -17.90
CA LEU A 233 -5.51 -17.55 -16.83
C LEU A 233 -4.55 -16.52 -16.19
N HIS A 234 -3.41 -16.28 -16.85
CA HIS A 234 -2.33 -15.39 -16.42
C HIS A 234 -1.91 -14.42 -17.54
N GLU A 235 -2.57 -14.49 -18.70
CA GLU A 235 -2.22 -13.71 -19.89
C GLU A 235 -3.48 -13.12 -20.54
N GLY A 236 -3.26 -12.03 -21.28
CA GLY A 236 -4.31 -11.37 -22.05
C GLY A 236 -5.50 -10.90 -21.21
N PHE A 237 -6.66 -10.78 -21.85
CA PHE A 237 -7.88 -10.29 -21.22
C PHE A 237 -8.41 -11.24 -20.13
N ILE A 238 -8.32 -12.56 -20.34
CA ILE A 238 -8.79 -13.54 -19.35
C ILE A 238 -7.96 -13.44 -18.07
N GLY A 239 -6.63 -13.42 -18.18
CA GLY A 239 -5.76 -13.24 -17.03
C GLY A 239 -6.00 -11.91 -16.31
N TRP A 240 -6.22 -10.83 -17.07
CA TRP A 240 -6.61 -9.54 -16.51
C TRP A 240 -7.93 -9.62 -15.72
N ALA A 241 -8.98 -10.20 -16.30
CA ALA A 241 -10.29 -10.32 -15.65
C ALA A 241 -10.22 -11.18 -14.37
N VAL A 242 -9.48 -12.29 -14.41
CA VAL A 242 -9.23 -13.14 -13.23
C VAL A 242 -8.48 -12.35 -12.16
N THR A 243 -7.41 -11.65 -12.53
CA THR A 243 -6.60 -10.84 -11.59
C THR A 243 -7.44 -9.73 -10.97
N ALA A 244 -8.20 -8.99 -11.77
CA ALA A 244 -9.11 -7.96 -11.30
C ALA A 244 -10.17 -8.53 -10.35
N THR A 245 -10.74 -9.70 -10.65
CA THR A 245 -11.72 -10.36 -9.79
C THR A 245 -11.12 -10.72 -8.44
N PHE A 246 -9.94 -11.36 -8.41
CA PHE A 246 -9.27 -11.72 -7.16
C PHE A 246 -8.91 -10.50 -6.31
N VAL A 247 -8.49 -9.39 -6.94
CA VAL A 247 -8.10 -8.17 -6.22
C VAL A 247 -9.32 -7.38 -5.74
N LEU A 248 -10.34 -7.22 -6.59
CA LEU A 248 -11.45 -6.30 -6.33
C LEU A 248 -12.62 -6.95 -5.57
N ALA A 249 -12.96 -8.21 -5.86
CA ALA A 249 -14.13 -8.84 -5.24
C ALA A 249 -14.03 -8.96 -3.71
N PRO A 250 -12.90 -9.39 -3.11
CA PRO A 250 -12.76 -9.43 -1.65
C PRO A 250 -12.29 -8.10 -1.05
N LEU A 251 -12.18 -7.02 -1.83
CA LEU A 251 -11.71 -5.72 -1.32
C LEU A 251 -12.53 -5.18 -0.13
N PRO A 252 -13.86 -5.43 -0.03
CA PRO A 252 -14.63 -5.10 1.17
C PRO A 252 -14.25 -5.89 2.43
N TRP A 253 -13.41 -6.92 2.36
CA TRP A 253 -12.83 -7.55 3.55
C TRP A 253 -11.62 -6.77 4.05
N LEU A 254 -10.80 -6.23 3.12
CA LEU A 254 -9.66 -5.38 3.47
C LEU A 254 -10.12 -4.05 4.07
N PHE A 255 -11.10 -3.40 3.43
CA PHE A 255 -11.73 -2.17 3.91
C PHE A 255 -13.15 -2.48 4.40
N HIS A 256 -13.25 -3.28 5.46
CA HIS A 256 -14.53 -3.72 6.00
C HIS A 256 -15.39 -2.57 6.52
N ARG A 257 -16.70 -2.83 6.56
CA ARG A 257 -17.74 -1.85 6.92
C ARG A 257 -17.39 -1.04 8.17
N THR A 258 -16.95 -1.71 9.24
CA THR A 258 -16.58 -1.04 10.50
C THR A 258 -15.42 -0.07 10.32
N PHE A 259 -14.38 -0.43 9.56
CA PHE A 259 -13.28 0.49 9.28
C PHE A 259 -13.75 1.72 8.48
N VAL A 260 -14.59 1.50 7.47
CA VAL A 260 -15.14 2.62 6.67
C VAL A 260 -15.92 3.59 7.55
N LEU A 261 -16.78 3.08 8.44
CA LEU A 261 -17.67 3.90 9.25
C LEU A 261 -17.00 4.52 10.48
N GLU A 262 -16.15 3.77 11.19
CA GLU A 262 -15.59 4.19 12.47
C GLU A 262 -14.23 4.90 12.33
N VAL A 263 -13.51 4.66 11.23
CA VAL A 263 -12.18 5.24 10.99
C VAL A 263 -12.20 6.23 9.83
N VAL A 264 -12.60 5.78 8.64
CA VAL A 264 -12.48 6.60 7.43
C VAL A 264 -13.44 7.79 7.46
N MET A 265 -14.71 7.56 7.76
CA MET A 265 -15.72 8.63 7.77
C MET A 265 -15.40 9.75 8.77
N PRO A 266 -15.07 9.48 10.06
CA PRO A 266 -14.62 10.52 10.98
C PRO A 266 -13.35 11.24 10.51
N PHE A 267 -12.41 10.51 9.89
CA PHE A 267 -11.19 11.11 9.34
C PHE A 267 -11.49 12.08 8.19
N LEU A 268 -12.36 11.68 7.25
CA LEU A 268 -12.84 12.54 6.16
C LEU A 268 -13.49 13.82 6.70
N LYS A 269 -14.28 13.71 7.78
CA LYS A 269 -14.89 14.87 8.44
C LYS A 269 -13.83 15.84 8.98
N VAL A 270 -12.81 15.34 9.69
CA VAL A 270 -11.71 16.17 10.22
C VAL A 270 -10.90 16.84 9.10
N MET A 271 -10.75 16.19 7.94
CA MET A 271 -10.10 16.78 6.76
C MET A 271 -10.97 17.83 6.03
N GLY A 272 -12.17 18.14 6.53
CA GLY A 272 -13.12 19.04 5.87
C GLY A 272 -13.71 18.48 4.58
N ALA A 273 -13.64 17.17 4.35
CA ALA A 273 -14.24 16.52 3.19
C ALA A 273 -15.77 16.43 3.29
N MET A 274 -16.31 16.55 4.52
CA MET A 274 -17.74 16.48 4.83
C MET A 274 -18.08 17.46 5.96
N GLY A 275 -19.29 18.03 5.92
CA GLY A 275 -19.86 18.85 6.99
C GLY A 275 -20.46 18.01 8.11
#